data_AF-A0A3E0NBR5-F1
#
_entry.id   AF-A0A3E0NBR5-F1
#
_cell.length_a   1.000
_cell.length_b   1.000
_cell.length_c   1.000
_cell.angle_alpha   90.00
_cell.angle_beta   90.00
_cell.angle_gamma   90.00
#
_symmetry.space_group_name_H-M   'P 1'
#
loop_
_entity.id
_entity.type
_entity.pdbx_description
1 polymer ?
#
loop_
_entity_poly.entity_id
_entity_poly.type
_entity_poly.pdbx_seq_one_letter_code
_entity_poly.pdbx_strand_id
1 'polypeptide(L)'
;MRISGMTHVRTSPYYPQSNGKIERWHQTLKADCIRPRVPLSLGHARQLVASFVDHYNHARLHSAIGYVTPADRLAQRQEAIFAARDAKLSAARARRARARRARREGDAAASAGPETRLARESRGAAMSPLWSA
;
A
#
# COMPACT_ATOMS: atom_id res chain seq x y z
N MET A 1 19.43 22.16 37.73
CA MET A 1 17.95 22.11 37.72
C MET A 1 17.47 21.48 36.42
N ARG A 2 16.62 20.43 36.45
CA ARG A 2 15.94 19.89 35.25
C ARG A 2 14.62 20.64 35.09
N ILE A 3 14.61 21.68 34.25
CA ILE A 3 13.50 22.65 34.13
C ILE A 3 12.23 22.01 33.51
N SER A 4 12.32 20.81 32.95
CA SER A 4 11.26 20.19 32.14
C SER A 4 11.02 18.70 32.41
N GLY A 5 11.52 18.15 33.53
CA GLY A 5 11.36 16.71 33.86
C GLY A 5 12.11 15.74 32.92
N MET A 6 12.83 16.25 31.92
CA MET A 6 13.57 15.44 30.96
C MET A 6 14.91 14.97 31.50
N THR A 7 15.25 13.70 31.23
CA THR A 7 16.56 13.13 31.51
C THR A 7 17.50 13.33 30.33
N HIS A 8 18.58 14.09 30.53
CA HIS A 8 19.66 14.17 29.56
C HIS A 8 20.45 12.86 29.57
N VAL A 9 20.45 12.16 28.43
CA VAL A 9 21.29 10.99 28.16
C VAL A 9 22.41 11.40 27.21
N ARG A 10 23.65 11.15 27.60
CA ARG A 10 24.83 11.38 26.74
C ARG A 10 25.26 10.08 26.09
N THR A 11 25.71 10.15 24.85
CA THR A 11 26.35 9.01 24.18
C THR A 11 27.73 8.76 24.78
N SER A 12 28.08 7.49 24.98
CA SER A 12 29.42 7.12 25.44
C SER A 12 30.48 7.56 24.43
N PRO A 13 31.67 8.00 24.89
CA PRO A 13 32.81 8.23 24.02
C PRO A 13 33.10 7.01 23.15
N TYR A 14 33.47 7.23 21.89
CA TYR A 14 33.83 6.19 20.91
C TYR A 14 32.73 5.15 20.61
N TYR A 15 31.46 5.49 20.83
CA TYR A 15 30.32 4.61 20.55
C TYR A 15 29.35 5.22 19.51
N PRO A 16 29.75 5.28 18.22
CA PRO A 16 29.00 5.97 17.17
C PRO A 16 27.62 5.35 16.88
N GLN A 17 27.42 4.07 17.21
CA GLN A 17 26.17 3.36 16.97
C GLN A 17 24.99 3.99 17.69
N SER A 18 25.21 4.66 18.83
CA SER A 18 24.16 5.38 19.56
C SER A 18 23.55 6.53 18.75
N ASN A 19 24.28 7.11 17.80
CA ASN A 19 23.82 8.22 16.97
C ASN A 19 23.36 7.81 15.58
N GLY A 20 23.35 6.51 15.27
CA GLY A 20 23.08 6.02 13.91
C GLY A 20 21.75 6.51 13.32
N LYS A 21 20.71 6.71 14.14
CA LYS A 21 19.42 7.25 13.68
C LYS A 21 19.54 8.68 13.14
N ILE A 22 20.18 9.57 13.91
CA ILE A 22 20.33 10.97 13.50
C ILE A 22 21.36 11.13 12.38
N GLU A 23 22.43 10.33 12.40
CA GLU A 23 23.41 10.29 11.32
C GLU A 23 22.79 9.84 10.00
N ARG A 24 21.96 8.79 10.02
CA ARG A 24 21.22 8.33 8.84
C ARG A 24 20.28 9.41 8.32
N TRP A 25 19.57 10.11 9.21
CA TRP A 25 18.71 11.24 8.85
C TRP A 25 19.51 12.36 8.17
N HIS A 26 20.65 12.76 8.75
CA HIS A 26 21.54 13.75 8.15
C HIS A 26 22.06 13.33 6.78
N GLN A 27 22.39 12.06 6.60
CA GLN A 27 22.84 11.54 5.30
C GLN A 27 21.75 11.72 4.24
N THR A 28 20.50 11.40 4.56
CA THR A 28 19.35 11.60 3.65
C THR A 28 19.09 13.07 3.38
N LEU A 29 19.08 13.93 4.40
CA LEU A 29 18.93 15.39 4.21
C LEU A 29 19.98 15.95 3.26
N LYS A 30 21.25 15.57 3.45
CA LYS A 30 22.34 16.05 2.59
C LYS A 30 22.20 15.54 1.17
N ALA A 31 21.87 14.26 0.98
CA ALA A 31 21.74 13.64 -0.33
C ALA A 31 20.54 14.17 -1.13
N ASP A 32 19.38 14.30 -0.49
CA ASP A 32 18.11 14.55 -1.19
C ASP A 32 17.75 16.04 -1.24
N CYS A 33 18.25 16.85 -0.30
CA CYS A 33 17.91 18.28 -0.21
C CYS A 33 19.11 19.20 -0.44
N ILE A 34 20.17 19.08 0.36
CA ILE A 34 21.23 20.10 0.37
C ILE A 34 22.13 20.03 -0.86
N ARG A 35 22.65 18.84 -1.20
CA ARG A 35 23.55 18.68 -2.35
C ARG A 35 22.89 19.00 -3.69
N PRO A 36 21.63 18.58 -3.97
CA PRO A 36 21.00 18.89 -5.24
C PRO A 36 20.56 20.35 -5.38
N ARG A 37 20.16 21.01 -4.29
CA ARG A 37 19.52 22.34 -4.34
C ARG A 37 20.48 23.50 -4.10
N VAL A 38 21.67 23.25 -3.54
CA VAL A 38 22.78 24.21 -3.40
C VAL A 38 22.30 25.56 -2.82
N PRO A 39 21.88 25.62 -1.55
CA PRO A 39 21.36 26.86 -0.97
C PRO A 39 22.40 27.99 -1.01
N LEU A 40 22.03 29.12 -1.60
CA LEU A 40 22.90 30.29 -1.80
C LEU A 40 22.82 31.32 -0.64
N SER A 41 21.88 31.15 0.28
CA SER A 41 21.74 32.01 1.46
C SER A 41 21.17 31.23 2.63
N LEU A 42 21.34 31.76 3.85
CA LEU A 42 20.76 31.15 5.05
C LEU A 42 19.23 31.13 5.00
N GLY A 43 18.60 32.19 4.47
CA GLY A 43 17.15 32.24 4.30
C GLY A 43 16.64 31.15 3.37
N HIS A 44 17.31 30.97 2.23
CA HIS A 44 16.99 29.90 1.29
C HIS A 44 17.22 28.51 1.91
N ALA A 45 18.35 28.31 2.61
CA ALA A 45 18.62 27.06 3.32
C ALA A 45 17.52 26.70 4.32
N ARG A 46 17.03 27.68 5.11
CA ARG A 46 15.93 27.47 6.07
C ARG A 46 14.65 27.01 5.38
N GLN A 47 14.27 27.67 4.28
CA GLN A 47 13.06 27.31 3.51
C GLN A 47 13.18 25.90 2.92
N LEU A 48 14.33 25.58 2.32
CA LEU A 48 14.58 24.26 1.75
C LEU A 48 14.52 23.15 2.80
N VAL A 49 15.17 23.35 3.95
CA VAL A 49 15.18 22.39 5.05
C VAL A 49 13.79 22.24 5.65
N ALA A 50 13.04 23.34 5.83
CA ALA A 50 11.66 23.28 6.34
C ALA A 50 10.76 22.45 5.40
N SER A 51 10.80 22.72 4.09
CA SER A 51 10.07 21.93 3.10
C SER A 51 10.49 20.47 3.08
N PHE A 52 11.79 20.19 3.22
CA PHE A 52 12.28 18.81 3.30
C PHE A 52 11.77 18.09 4.55
N VAL A 53 11.80 18.74 5.72
CA VAL A 53 11.33 18.17 6.99
C VAL A 53 9.85 17.85 6.91
N ASP A 54 9.04 18.75 6.37
CA ASP A 54 7.61 18.53 6.15
C ASP A 54 7.37 17.30 5.26
N HIS A 55 8.02 17.26 4.08
CA HIS A 55 7.93 16.12 3.18
C HIS A 55 8.40 14.81 3.85
N TYR A 56 9.53 14.83 4.56
CA TYR A 56 10.09 13.66 5.23
C TYR A 56 9.11 13.09 6.26
N ASN A 57 8.46 13.95 7.04
CA ASN A 57 7.58 13.52 8.13
C ASN A 57 6.18 13.15 7.66
N HIS A 58 5.65 13.80 6.62
CA HIS A 58 4.23 13.70 6.24
C HIS A 58 3.97 13.03 4.90
N ALA A 59 4.96 12.90 4.02
CA ALA A 59 4.77 12.36 2.67
C ALA A 59 5.69 11.19 2.34
N ARG A 60 6.93 11.18 2.85
CA ARG A 60 7.89 10.13 2.56
C ARG A 60 7.48 8.82 3.23
N LEU A 61 7.42 7.74 2.45
CA LEU A 61 7.19 6.40 2.97
C LEU A 61 8.52 5.71 3.27
N HIS A 62 8.61 5.11 4.45
CA HIS A 62 9.85 4.48 4.93
C HIS A 62 9.69 2.96 5.04
N SER A 63 10.48 2.21 4.26
CA SER A 63 10.43 0.73 4.26
C SER A 63 10.70 0.12 5.63
N ALA A 64 11.64 0.69 6.39
CA ALA A 64 12.00 0.23 7.74
C ALA A 64 10.83 0.28 8.75
N ILE A 65 9.78 1.05 8.47
CA ILE A 65 8.57 1.14 9.31
C ILE A 65 7.30 0.71 8.55
N GLY A 66 7.43 -0.14 7.54
CA GLY A 66 6.30 -0.71 6.80
C GLY A 66 5.70 0.24 5.76
N TYR A 67 6.51 1.13 5.18
CA TYR A 67 6.06 2.17 4.26
C TYR A 67 4.97 3.06 4.89
N VAL A 68 5.18 3.47 6.13
CA VAL A 68 4.36 4.46 6.84
C VAL A 68 5.18 5.75 6.95
N THR A 69 4.51 6.90 7.06
CA THR A 69 5.19 8.18 7.28
C THR A 69 5.67 8.28 8.74
N PRO A 70 6.76 8.98 9.04
CA PRO A 70 7.22 9.17 10.42
C PRO A 70 6.15 9.80 11.32
N ALA A 71 5.39 10.78 10.82
CA ALA A 71 4.32 11.43 11.58
C ALA A 71 3.16 10.47 11.89
N ASP A 72 2.74 9.64 10.93
CA ASP A 72 1.70 8.62 11.18
C ASP A 72 2.17 7.58 12.19
N ARG A 73 3.45 7.18 12.12
CA ARG A 73 4.03 6.23 13.07
C ARG A 73 4.10 6.80 14.47
N LEU A 74 4.49 8.06 14.61
CA LEU A 74 4.50 8.78 15.90
C LEU A 74 3.09 8.88 16.48
N ALA A 75 2.10 9.15 15.63
CA ALA A 75 0.69 9.20 16.01
C ALA A 75 0.03 7.82 16.17
N GLN A 76 0.81 6.73 16.14
CA GLN A 76 0.36 5.34 16.28
C GLN A 76 -0.72 4.90 15.27
N ARG A 77 -0.79 5.52 14.09
CA ARG A 77 -1.79 5.22 13.05
C ARG A 77 -1.46 4.03 12.15
N GLN A 78 -0.30 3.39 12.34
CA GLN A 78 0.19 2.34 11.46
C GLN A 78 -0.79 1.17 11.29
N GLU A 79 -1.48 0.75 12.35
CA GLU A 79 -2.37 -0.42 12.30
C GLU A 79 -3.58 -0.15 11.42
N ALA A 80 -4.21 1.01 11.58
CA ALA A 80 -5.30 1.45 10.72
C ALA A 80 -4.86 1.56 9.25
N ILE A 81 -3.65 2.08 9.01
CA ILE A 81 -3.09 2.18 7.65
C ILE A 81 -2.88 0.78 7.03
N PHE A 82 -2.36 -0.19 7.79
CA PHE A 82 -2.18 -1.55 7.32
C PHE A 82 -3.51 -2.24 7.04
N ALA A 83 -4.47 -2.14 7.97
CA ALA A 83 -5.81 -2.70 7.79
C ALA A 83 -6.51 -2.15 6.53
N ALA A 84 -6.42 -0.83 6.29
CA ALA A 84 -6.98 -0.20 5.10
C ALA A 84 -6.32 -0.71 3.80
N ARG A 85 -4.99 -0.95 3.82
CA ARG A 85 -4.26 -1.51 2.68
C ARG A 85 -4.69 -2.95 2.39
N ASP A 86 -4.83 -3.77 3.43
CA ASP A 86 -5.24 -5.17 3.28
C ASP A 86 -6.67 -5.28 2.74
N ALA A 87 -7.59 -4.45 3.24
CA ALA A 87 -8.95 -4.35 2.71
C ALA A 87 -8.96 -3.94 1.23
N LYS A 88 -8.12 -2.99 0.84
CA LYS A 88 -7.99 -2.57 -0.58
C LYS A 88 -7.47 -3.71 -1.46
N LEU A 89 -6.47 -4.47 -0.98
CA LEU A 89 -5.91 -5.61 -1.70
C LEU A 89 -6.90 -6.77 -1.83
N SER A 90 -7.63 -7.09 -0.76
CA SER A 90 -8.65 -8.15 -0.78
C SER A 90 -9.79 -7.80 -1.75
N ALA A 91 -10.28 -6.55 -1.72
CA ALA A 91 -11.29 -6.07 -2.66
C ALA A 91 -10.80 -6.16 -4.12
N ALA A 92 -9.55 -5.77 -4.40
CA ALA A 92 -8.96 -5.88 -5.73
C ALA A 92 -8.85 -7.34 -6.20
N ARG A 93 -8.46 -8.27 -5.30
CA ARG A 93 -8.42 -9.71 -5.60
C ARG A 93 -9.81 -10.26 -5.94
N ALA A 94 -10.83 -9.89 -5.15
CA ALA A 94 -12.21 -10.32 -5.39
C ALA A 94 -12.75 -9.82 -6.75
N ARG A 95 -12.49 -8.54 -7.11
CA ARG A 95 -12.85 -8.00 -8.43
C ARG A 95 -12.20 -8.78 -9.57
N ARG A 96 -10.90 -9.08 -9.46
CA ARG A 96 -10.18 -9.87 -10.48
C ARG A 96 -10.74 -11.29 -10.60
N ALA A 97 -11.11 -11.92 -9.49
CA ALA A 97 -11.70 -13.26 -9.50
C ALA A 97 -13.06 -13.27 -10.23
N ARG A 98 -13.92 -12.28 -9.97
CA ARG A 98 -15.21 -12.12 -10.67
C ARG A 98 -15.01 -11.88 -12.16
N ALA A 99 -14.11 -10.98 -12.54
CA ALA A 99 -13.83 -10.70 -13.95
C ALA A 99 -13.31 -11.94 -14.70
N ARG A 100 -12.48 -12.76 -14.05
CA ARG A 100 -12.00 -14.03 -14.63
C ARG A 100 -13.11 -15.06 -14.81
N ARG A 101 -14.04 -15.17 -13.85
CA ARG A 101 -15.21 -16.05 -13.97
C ARG A 101 -16.11 -15.62 -15.12
N ALA A 102 -16.48 -14.34 -15.16
CA ALA A 102 -17.30 -13.79 -16.23
C ALA A 102 -16.68 -13.99 -17.63
N ARG A 103 -15.35 -13.83 -17.77
CA ARG A 103 -14.66 -14.15 -19.02
C ARG A 103 -14.77 -15.63 -19.38
N ARG A 104 -14.50 -16.55 -18.44
CA ARG A 104 -14.63 -18.00 -18.68
C ARG A 104 -16.05 -18.40 -19.06
N GLU A 105 -17.06 -17.82 -18.42
CA GLU A 105 -18.46 -18.04 -18.74
C GLU A 105 -18.81 -17.51 -20.13
N GLY A 106 -18.29 -16.33 -20.51
CA GLY A 106 -18.43 -15.78 -21.85
C GLY A 106 -17.74 -16.64 -22.93
N ASP A 107 -16.51 -17.08 -22.67
CA ASP A 107 -15.76 -17.97 -23.56
C ASP A 107 -16.48 -19.33 -23.72
N ALA A 108 -17.01 -19.89 -22.63
CA ALA A 108 -17.80 -21.12 -22.66
C ALA A 108 -19.11 -20.94 -23.46
N ALA A 109 -19.83 -19.84 -23.24
CA ALA A 109 -21.05 -19.52 -23.98
C ALA A 109 -20.78 -19.28 -25.48
N ALA A 110 -19.65 -18.66 -25.84
CA ALA A 110 -19.24 -18.47 -27.22
C ALA A 110 -18.82 -19.80 -27.90
N SER A 111 -18.22 -20.72 -27.15
CA SER A 111 -17.84 -22.05 -27.64
C SER A 111 -19.03 -23.01 -27.79
N ALA A 112 -20.13 -22.78 -27.06
CA ALA A 112 -21.34 -23.58 -27.10
C ALA A 112 -22.29 -23.18 -28.26
N GLY A 113 -21.76 -23.05 -29.48
CA GLY A 113 -22.48 -22.56 -30.67
C GLY A 113 -23.89 -23.12 -30.91
N PRO A 114 -24.70 -22.46 -31.75
CA PRO A 114 -26.17 -22.61 -31.85
C PRO A 114 -26.68 -24.05 -32.12
N GLU A 115 -25.84 -24.95 -32.62
CA GLU A 115 -26.17 -26.35 -32.90
C GLU A 115 -26.54 -27.16 -31.65
N THR A 116 -26.05 -26.79 -30.46
CA THR A 116 -26.38 -27.49 -29.22
C THR A 116 -27.76 -27.15 -28.65
N ARG A 117 -28.40 -26.05 -29.11
CA ARG A 117 -29.74 -25.63 -28.63
C ARG A 117 -30.87 -26.44 -29.28
N LEU A 118 -30.76 -26.75 -30.58
CA LEU A 118 -31.74 -27.54 -31.34
C LEU A 118 -31.80 -29.03 -30.94
N ALA A 119 -30.68 -29.61 -30.49
CA ALA A 119 -30.63 -31.03 -30.09
C ALA A 119 -31.27 -31.33 -28.72
N ARG A 120 -31.62 -30.29 -27.95
CA ARG A 120 -32.28 -30.44 -26.64
C ARG A 120 -33.81 -30.27 -26.72
N GLU A 121 -34.31 -29.53 -27.70
CA GLU A 121 -35.75 -29.36 -27.95
C GLU A 121 -36.36 -30.57 -28.68
N SER A 122 -35.58 -31.31 -29.48
CA SER A 122 -36.05 -32.50 -30.20
C SER A 122 -36.17 -33.79 -29.36
N ARG A 123 -35.78 -33.77 -28.07
CA ARG A 123 -35.90 -34.94 -27.15
C ARG A 123 -37.02 -34.81 -26.11
N GLY A 124 -37.86 -33.78 -26.22
CA GLY A 124 -39.02 -33.58 -25.32
C GLY A 124 -40.34 -34.14 -25.86
N ALA A 125 -40.38 -34.63 -27.10
CA ALA A 125 -41.58 -35.14 -27.75
C ALA A 125 -41.53 -36.66 -27.95
N ALA A 126 -41.46 -37.43 -26.86
CA ALA A 126 -41.79 -38.86 -26.94
C ALA A 126 -42.21 -39.43 -25.58
N MET A 127 -43.41 -40.02 -25.60
CA MET A 127 -43.95 -41.03 -24.69
C MET A 127 -44.61 -40.55 -23.38
N SER A 128 -45.88 -40.18 -23.50
CA SER A 128 -46.90 -40.44 -22.47
C SER A 128 -47.06 -41.96 -22.29
N PRO A 129 -47.07 -42.50 -21.05
CA PRO A 129 -47.41 -43.90 -20.83
C PRO A 129 -48.94 -44.04 -20.71
N LEU A 130 -49.55 -44.68 -21.70
CA LEU A 130 -50.88 -45.27 -21.57
C LEU A 130 -50.72 -46.63 -20.89
N TRP A 131 -51.13 -46.72 -19.62
CA TRP A 131 -51.85 -47.90 -19.15
C TRP A 131 -52.78 -47.52 -17.99
N SER A 132 -54.08 -47.76 -18.22
CA SER A 132 -55.13 -47.85 -17.22
C SER A 132 -55.61 -49.31 -17.15
N ALA A 133 -56.13 -49.67 -15.98
CA ALA A 133 -56.77 -50.93 -15.57
C ALA A 133 -55.83 -52.05 -15.13
#